data_AF-A0A2P8WDQ6-F1
#
_entry.id   AF-A0A2P8WDQ6-F1
#
_cell.length_a   1.000
_cell.length_b   1.000
_cell.length_c   1.000
_cell.angle_alpha   90.00
_cell.angle_beta   90.00
_cell.angle_gamma   90.00
#
_symmetry.space_group_name_H-M   'P 1'
#
loop_
_entity.id
_entity.type
_entity.pdbx_description
1 polymer ?
#
loop_
_entity_poly.entity_id
_entity_poly.type
_entity_poly.pdbx_seq_one_letter_code
_entity_poly.pdbx_strand_id
1 'polypeptide(L)'
;MGLVELPGNRLAQAQVPDLPPAYWEAVNDARVAEPNEIYPNLTAITDHNHRLRRDDRDRVLVVTWSGWNGYSQNAGSLLVLTRELWVTVAPDLQQFCRAYHPTATISLAARLNQLLGLPPDSGNRQVIELWVDPQYLFRPSPDPEISDREAELAFRTANPFVTSSPDYQHWFYTQYDQRYQHNGQPVTPISFDGINIPYPWTQLGYTYDWGSAADWQEVSPGRPDHIGLSEFVVQAWSPISVHSAQSAEAYCQ
;
A
#
# COMPACT_ATOMS: atom_id res chain seq x y z
N MET A 1 61.86 -0.87 -19.47
CA MET A 1 60.50 -1.43 -19.43
C MET A 1 59.96 -1.20 -18.03
N GLY A 2 59.17 -0.14 -17.84
CA GLY A 2 58.44 0.10 -16.60
C GLY A 2 56.97 -0.19 -16.85
N LEU A 3 56.40 -1.11 -16.08
CA LEU A 3 54.98 -1.43 -16.11
C LEU A 3 54.22 -0.28 -15.41
N VAL A 4 53.30 0.34 -16.12
CA VAL A 4 52.34 1.30 -15.55
C VAL A 4 51.12 0.49 -15.13
N GLU A 5 50.85 0.40 -13.83
CA GLU A 5 49.59 -0.15 -13.32
C GLU A 5 48.45 0.84 -13.64
N LEU A 6 47.39 0.33 -14.27
CA LEU A 6 46.16 1.08 -14.47
C LEU A 6 45.40 1.13 -13.13
N PRO A 7 44.88 2.29 -12.71
CA PRO A 7 44.12 2.39 -11.48
C PRO A 7 42.87 1.52 -11.58
N GLY A 8 42.71 0.59 -10.64
CA GLY A 8 41.55 -0.27 -10.54
C GLY A 8 40.27 0.56 -10.43
N ASN A 9 39.29 0.22 -11.27
CA ASN A 9 37.92 0.71 -11.17
C ASN A 9 37.38 0.37 -9.77
N ARG A 10 37.34 1.35 -8.87
CA ARG A 10 36.35 1.34 -7.79
C ARG A 10 35.01 1.57 -8.47
N LEU A 11 34.27 0.49 -8.69
CA LEU A 11 32.83 0.61 -8.88
C LEU A 11 32.31 1.39 -7.66
N ALA A 12 31.77 2.58 -7.89
CA ALA A 12 31.06 3.32 -6.86
C ALA A 12 29.97 2.38 -6.33
N GLN A 13 30.09 1.96 -5.07
CA GLN A 13 28.99 1.31 -4.37
C GLN A 13 27.82 2.30 -4.44
N ALA A 14 26.73 1.92 -5.10
CA ALA A 14 25.51 2.69 -5.05
C ALA A 14 25.16 2.85 -3.57
N GLN A 15 25.15 4.09 -3.09
CA GLN A 15 24.76 4.40 -1.72
C GLN A 15 23.31 3.93 -1.58
N VAL A 16 23.08 2.90 -0.76
CA VAL A 16 21.73 2.49 -0.37
C VAL A 16 21.01 3.74 0.15
N PRO A 17 19.78 4.06 -0.30
CA PRO A 17 19.01 5.15 0.28
C PRO A 17 18.98 4.97 1.80
N ASP A 18 19.33 6.01 2.54
CA ASP A 18 19.29 5.97 4.00
C ASP A 18 17.81 6.02 4.44
N LEU A 19 17.17 4.86 4.41
CA LEU A 19 15.78 4.69 4.85
C LEU A 19 15.75 4.81 6.39
N PRO A 20 14.78 5.53 6.98
CA PRO A 20 14.65 5.66 8.42
C PRO A 20 14.61 4.29 9.11
N PRO A 21 15.19 4.14 10.30
CA PRO A 21 15.13 2.89 11.07
C PRO A 21 13.71 2.33 11.20
N ALA A 22 12.72 3.19 11.49
CA ALA A 22 11.31 2.81 11.59
C ALA A 22 10.76 2.17 10.31
N TYR A 23 11.24 2.55 9.13
CA TYR A 23 10.83 1.94 7.87
C TYR A 23 11.39 0.51 7.73
N TRP A 24 12.66 0.30 8.10
CA TRP A 24 13.26 -1.03 8.08
C TRP A 24 12.68 -1.95 9.16
N GLU A 25 12.35 -1.40 10.32
CA GLU A 25 11.62 -2.11 11.37
C GLU A 25 10.26 -2.58 10.83
N ALA A 26 9.49 -1.69 10.20
CA ALA A 26 8.22 -2.03 9.55
C ALA A 26 8.36 -3.12 8.49
N VAL A 27 9.38 -3.06 7.64
CA VAL A 27 9.64 -4.10 6.62
C VAL A 27 9.99 -5.44 7.26
N ASN A 28 10.75 -5.43 8.36
CA ASN A 28 11.13 -6.64 9.06
C ASN A 28 9.95 -7.27 9.82
N ASP A 29 9.12 -6.44 10.43
CA ASP A 29 7.93 -6.81 11.20
C ASP A 29 6.85 -7.40 10.29
N ALA A 30 6.42 -6.64 9.26
CA ALA A 30 5.37 -7.04 8.31
C ALA A 30 5.69 -8.31 7.49
N ARG A 31 6.94 -8.80 7.54
CA ARG A 31 7.34 -10.05 6.89
C ARG A 31 6.56 -11.25 7.44
N VAL A 32 6.22 -11.25 8.72
CA VAL A 32 5.53 -12.37 9.36
C VAL A 32 4.26 -11.84 10.01
N ALA A 33 3.10 -12.11 9.42
CA ALA A 33 1.82 -11.78 10.03
C ALA A 33 1.61 -12.60 11.32
N GLU A 34 1.30 -11.94 12.42
CA GLU A 34 1.11 -12.53 13.74
C GLU A 34 -0.36 -12.46 14.21
N PRO A 35 -0.83 -13.40 15.07
CA PRO A 35 -2.22 -13.40 15.54
C PRO A 35 -2.69 -12.11 16.23
N ASN A 36 -1.79 -11.40 16.92
CA ASN A 36 -2.06 -10.14 17.60
C ASN A 36 -2.19 -8.94 16.65
N GLU A 37 -1.83 -9.10 15.38
CA GLU A 37 -1.92 -8.05 14.35
C GLU A 37 -3.24 -8.12 13.57
N ILE A 38 -4.03 -9.19 13.74
CA ILE A 38 -5.35 -9.30 13.12
C ILE A 38 -6.23 -8.13 13.58
N TYR A 39 -6.70 -7.34 12.61
CA TYR A 39 -7.52 -6.17 12.87
C TYR A 39 -8.98 -6.41 12.45
N PRO A 40 -9.94 -6.50 13.40
CA PRO A 40 -11.36 -6.83 13.14
C PRO A 40 -12.20 -5.69 12.56
N ASN A 41 -11.56 -4.56 12.24
CA ASN A 41 -12.22 -3.34 11.82
C ASN A 41 -11.76 -2.86 10.45
N LEU A 42 -11.32 -3.78 9.58
CA LEU A 42 -11.13 -3.46 8.18
C LEU A 42 -12.43 -2.94 7.57
N THR A 43 -12.28 -1.98 6.67
CA THR A 43 -13.37 -1.50 5.85
C THR A 43 -13.78 -2.62 4.90
N ALA A 44 -15.01 -3.07 5.04
CA ALA A 44 -15.66 -4.01 4.16
C ALA A 44 -16.32 -3.29 2.98
N ILE A 45 -16.06 -3.74 1.75
CA ILE A 45 -16.77 -3.28 0.55
C ILE A 45 -18.03 -4.12 0.37
N THR A 46 -19.13 -3.60 0.90
CA THR A 46 -20.46 -4.22 0.83
C THR A 46 -21.53 -3.16 0.54
N ASP A 47 -22.73 -3.59 0.18
CA ASP A 47 -23.87 -2.68 -0.05
C ASP A 47 -24.39 -2.06 1.25
N HIS A 48 -24.09 -2.69 2.39
CA HIS A 48 -24.48 -2.24 3.72
C HIS A 48 -23.49 -1.24 4.34
N ASN A 49 -22.30 -1.06 3.75
CA ASN A 49 -21.35 -0.06 4.21
C ASN A 49 -21.65 1.31 3.59
N HIS A 50 -22.56 2.05 4.22
CA HIS A 50 -23.00 3.37 3.77
C HIS A 50 -21.92 4.48 3.88
N ARG A 51 -20.74 4.19 4.44
CA ARG A 51 -19.60 5.13 4.41
C ARG A 51 -18.93 5.16 3.03
N LEU A 52 -19.08 4.11 2.23
CA LEU A 52 -18.49 4.05 0.90
C LEU A 52 -19.16 5.06 -0.04
N ARG A 53 -18.34 5.74 -0.83
CA ARG A 53 -18.84 6.57 -1.93
C ARG A 53 -19.00 5.69 -3.16
N ARG A 54 -20.21 5.69 -3.73
CA ARG A 54 -20.56 4.96 -4.93
C ARG A 54 -21.13 5.91 -5.99
N ASP A 55 -20.90 5.62 -7.26
CA ASP A 55 -21.49 6.36 -8.37
C ASP A 55 -22.78 5.68 -8.88
N ASP A 56 -23.40 6.26 -9.92
CA ASP A 56 -24.65 5.73 -10.51
C ASP A 56 -24.50 4.33 -11.14
N ARG A 57 -23.27 3.82 -11.28
CA ARG A 57 -22.96 2.48 -11.79
C ARG A 57 -22.48 1.54 -10.69
N ASP A 58 -22.69 1.93 -9.43
CA ASP A 58 -22.28 1.18 -8.25
C ASP A 58 -20.75 0.97 -8.11
N ARG A 59 -19.95 1.78 -8.81
CA ARG A 59 -18.50 1.74 -8.66
C ARG A 59 -18.11 2.41 -7.36
N VAL A 60 -17.13 1.86 -6.65
CA VAL A 60 -16.63 2.40 -5.39
C VAL A 60 -15.52 3.41 -5.66
N LEU A 61 -15.52 4.51 -4.90
CA LEU A 61 -14.45 5.49 -4.94
C LEU A 61 -13.25 5.03 -4.11
N VAL A 62 -12.15 4.74 -4.79
CA VAL A 62 -10.87 4.35 -4.19
C VAL A 62 -9.82 5.42 -4.45
N VAL A 63 -8.71 5.34 -3.72
CA VAL A 63 -7.61 6.30 -3.77
C VAL A 63 -6.27 5.60 -3.88
N THR A 64 -5.38 6.16 -4.71
CA THR A 64 -3.95 5.84 -4.72
C THR A 64 -3.12 7.11 -4.54
N TRP A 65 -1.96 7.00 -3.87
CA TRP A 65 -1.02 8.11 -3.65
C TRP A 65 0.15 8.00 -4.63
N SER A 66 0.02 8.65 -5.79
CA SER A 66 0.85 8.35 -6.97
C SER A 66 1.57 9.58 -7.53
N GLY A 67 2.81 9.38 -7.98
CA GLY A 67 3.59 10.39 -8.71
C GLY A 67 3.44 10.33 -10.24
N TRP A 68 2.55 9.47 -10.77
CA TRP A 68 2.39 9.34 -12.22
C TRP A 68 1.41 10.39 -12.77
N ASN A 69 1.94 11.36 -13.50
CA ASN A 69 1.16 12.43 -14.15
C ASN A 69 0.13 11.94 -15.17
N GLY A 70 0.20 10.68 -15.62
CA GLY A 70 -0.80 10.12 -16.53
C GLY A 70 -2.21 10.13 -15.93
N TYR A 71 -2.34 10.03 -14.60
CA TYR A 71 -3.65 10.16 -13.96
C TYR A 71 -4.21 11.58 -14.08
N SER A 72 -3.43 12.60 -13.72
CA SER A 72 -3.89 13.99 -13.79
C SER A 72 -4.17 14.45 -15.22
N GLN A 73 -3.40 13.96 -16.20
CA GLN A 73 -3.66 14.21 -17.63
C GLN A 73 -4.95 13.56 -18.16
N ASN A 74 -5.47 12.54 -17.46
CA ASN A 74 -6.67 11.80 -17.85
C ASN A 74 -7.80 11.94 -16.82
N ALA A 75 -7.78 12.98 -15.98
CA ALA A 75 -8.89 13.27 -15.07
C ALA A 75 -10.22 13.39 -15.84
N GLY A 76 -11.26 12.75 -15.30
CA GLY A 76 -12.58 12.62 -15.95
C GLY A 76 -12.66 11.55 -17.05
N SER A 77 -11.56 10.88 -17.38
CA SER A 77 -11.51 9.88 -18.47
C SER A 77 -11.48 8.44 -17.95
N LEU A 78 -11.83 7.51 -18.83
CA LEU A 78 -11.66 6.06 -18.62
C LEU A 78 -10.23 5.65 -19.02
N LEU A 79 -9.57 4.87 -18.16
CA LEU A 79 -8.28 4.24 -18.42
C LEU A 79 -8.42 2.73 -18.25
N VAL A 80 -7.50 1.98 -18.88
CA VAL A 80 -7.29 0.57 -18.59
C VAL A 80 -5.94 0.44 -17.92
N LEU A 81 -5.92 -0.16 -16.73
CA LEU A 81 -4.69 -0.39 -15.99
C LEU A 81 -3.78 -1.37 -16.75
N THR A 82 -2.48 -1.10 -16.82
CA THR A 82 -1.50 -2.04 -17.40
C THR A 82 -0.80 -2.88 -16.34
N ARG A 83 -1.00 -2.53 -15.07
CA ARG A 83 -0.43 -3.16 -13.88
C ARG A 83 -1.44 -3.08 -12.74
N GLU A 84 -1.27 -3.93 -11.75
CA GLU A 84 -2.03 -3.85 -10.51
C GLU A 84 -1.84 -2.48 -9.84
N LEU A 85 -2.89 -2.01 -9.19
CA LEU A 85 -2.88 -0.74 -8.48
C LEU A 85 -3.31 -0.93 -7.04
N TRP A 86 -2.42 -0.61 -6.11
CA TRP A 86 -2.69 -0.63 -4.68
C TRP A 86 -3.45 0.63 -4.28
N VAL A 87 -4.56 0.43 -3.56
CA VAL A 87 -5.52 1.48 -3.22
C VAL A 87 -6.09 1.30 -1.81
N THR A 88 -6.60 2.39 -1.26
CA THR A 88 -7.53 2.39 -0.13
C THR A 88 -8.87 2.99 -0.56
N VAL A 89 -9.92 2.91 0.25
CA VAL A 89 -11.18 3.61 -0.07
C VAL A 89 -11.06 5.10 0.28
N ALA A 90 -11.64 5.97 -0.55
CA ALA A 90 -11.54 7.43 -0.35
C ALA A 90 -12.00 7.90 1.04
N PRO A 91 -13.12 7.39 1.61
CA PRO A 91 -13.60 7.82 2.93
C PRO A 91 -12.62 7.56 4.07
N ASP A 92 -11.85 6.47 4.01
CA ASP A 92 -10.90 6.12 5.06
C ASP A 92 -9.71 7.09 5.08
N LEU A 93 -9.21 7.46 3.89
CA LEU A 93 -8.17 8.50 3.78
C LEU A 93 -8.71 9.88 4.19
N GLN A 94 -9.95 10.22 3.82
CA GLN A 94 -10.57 11.48 4.25
C GLN A 94 -10.74 11.53 5.77
N GLN A 95 -11.11 10.41 6.39
CA GLN A 95 -11.21 10.29 7.84
C GLN A 95 -9.86 10.52 8.52
N PHE A 96 -8.77 9.98 7.96
CA PHE A 96 -7.41 10.29 8.40
C PHE A 96 -7.07 11.78 8.27
N CYS A 97 -7.34 12.38 7.11
CA CYS A 97 -7.08 13.80 6.87
C CYS A 97 -7.75 14.73 7.90
N ARG A 98 -8.93 14.35 8.42
CA ARG A 98 -9.63 15.11 9.47
C ARG A 98 -8.95 15.02 10.84
N ALA A 99 -8.24 13.92 11.10
CA ALA A 99 -7.50 13.70 12.34
C ALA A 99 -6.14 14.41 12.31
N TYR A 100 -5.47 14.32 11.17
CA TYR A 100 -4.07 14.66 11.09
C TYR A 100 -3.84 16.14 10.84
N HIS A 101 -3.03 16.74 11.70
CA HIS A 101 -2.54 18.09 11.53
C HIS A 101 -1.02 18.06 11.29
N PRO A 102 -0.53 18.50 10.11
CA PRO A 102 0.89 18.51 9.79
C PRO A 102 1.71 19.30 10.82
N THR A 103 2.89 18.80 11.15
CA THR A 103 3.80 19.45 12.10
C THR A 103 4.98 20.08 11.35
N ALA A 104 5.81 20.86 12.06
CA ALA A 104 7.03 21.41 11.48
C ALA A 104 8.06 20.32 11.08
N THR A 105 7.95 19.12 11.66
CA THR A 105 8.89 18.02 11.43
C THR A 105 8.37 16.97 10.45
N ILE A 106 7.05 16.78 10.38
CA ILE A 106 6.41 15.81 9.48
C ILE A 106 5.38 16.55 8.62
N SER A 107 5.67 16.66 7.33
CA SER A 107 4.71 17.20 6.35
C SER A 107 3.57 16.21 6.10
N LEU A 108 2.46 16.71 5.55
CA LEU A 108 1.34 15.86 5.16
C LEU A 108 1.76 14.75 4.19
N ALA A 109 2.52 15.08 3.15
CA ALA A 109 3.02 14.10 2.18
C ALA A 109 3.89 13.02 2.84
N ALA A 110 4.80 13.40 3.74
CA ALA A 110 5.62 12.44 4.48
C ALA A 110 4.76 11.54 5.38
N ARG A 111 3.73 12.10 6.01
CA ARG A 111 2.80 11.33 6.82
C ARG A 111 1.93 10.38 6.00
N LEU A 112 1.51 10.77 4.79
CA LEU A 112 0.79 9.88 3.89
C LEU A 112 1.66 8.71 3.42
N ASN A 113 2.96 8.93 3.21
CA ASN A 113 3.89 7.83 2.97
C ASN A 113 3.95 6.87 4.17
N GLN A 114 4.01 7.41 5.39
CA GLN A 114 3.95 6.63 6.63
C GLN A 114 2.68 5.79 6.72
N LEU A 115 1.52 6.43 6.57
CA LEU A 115 0.21 5.82 6.73
C LEU A 115 -0.01 4.66 5.76
N LEU A 116 0.43 4.84 4.51
CA LEU A 116 0.18 3.92 3.42
C LEU A 116 1.31 2.89 3.26
N GLY A 117 2.25 2.79 4.20
CA GLY A 117 3.36 1.83 4.11
C GLY A 117 4.29 2.08 2.92
N LEU A 118 4.42 3.34 2.50
CA LEU A 118 5.24 3.72 1.34
C LEU A 118 6.62 4.21 1.80
N PRO A 119 7.66 4.07 0.95
CA PRO A 119 8.97 4.62 1.21
C PRO A 119 8.92 6.12 1.55
N PRO A 120 9.90 6.63 2.33
CA PRO A 120 10.03 8.04 2.73
C PRO A 120 10.41 8.98 1.57
N ASP A 121 10.06 8.66 0.32
CA ASP A 121 10.47 9.45 -0.84
C ASP A 121 9.83 10.84 -0.88
N SER A 122 10.55 11.78 -1.49
CA SER A 122 10.12 13.17 -1.68
C SER A 122 9.37 13.37 -3.00
N GLY A 123 8.79 12.31 -3.57
CA GLY A 123 8.12 12.38 -4.87
C GLY A 123 6.99 13.39 -4.86
N ASN A 124 6.81 14.11 -5.98
CA ASN A 124 5.61 14.91 -6.24
C ASN A 124 4.43 13.99 -6.51
N ARG A 125 3.91 13.40 -5.43
CA ARG A 125 2.75 12.52 -5.46
C ARG A 125 1.46 13.34 -5.34
N GLN A 126 0.40 12.78 -5.89
CA GLN A 126 -0.95 13.35 -5.88
C GLN A 126 -1.91 12.30 -5.34
N VAL A 127 -2.98 12.76 -4.69
CA VAL A 127 -4.10 11.91 -4.30
C VAL A 127 -4.95 11.73 -5.55
N ILE A 128 -5.00 10.50 -6.06
CA ILE A 128 -5.78 10.14 -7.23
C ILE A 128 -7.02 9.39 -6.77
N GLU A 129 -8.20 9.99 -6.94
CA GLU A 129 -9.48 9.30 -6.73
C GLU A 129 -9.90 8.59 -8.02
N LEU A 130 -10.31 7.33 -7.90
CA LEU A 130 -10.69 6.48 -9.01
C LEU A 130 -12.06 5.82 -8.73
N TRP A 131 -12.94 5.83 -9.73
CA TRP A 131 -14.13 4.98 -9.71
C TRP A 131 -13.77 3.60 -10.25
N VAL A 132 -13.93 2.58 -9.41
CA VAL A 132 -13.59 1.19 -9.71
C VAL A 132 -14.79 0.30 -9.43
N ASP A 133 -15.10 -0.59 -10.37
CA ASP A 133 -16.11 -1.61 -10.14
C ASP A 133 -15.59 -2.64 -9.10
N PRO A 134 -16.33 -2.94 -8.01
CA PRO A 134 -15.90 -3.86 -6.97
C PRO A 134 -15.43 -5.23 -7.47
N GLN A 135 -15.93 -5.69 -8.63
CA GLN A 135 -15.50 -6.97 -9.20
C GLN A 135 -14.00 -7.02 -9.57
N TYR A 136 -13.37 -5.86 -9.76
CA TYR A 136 -11.95 -5.74 -10.08
C TYR A 136 -11.07 -5.51 -8.85
N LEU A 137 -11.67 -5.43 -7.66
CA LEU A 137 -10.97 -5.28 -6.40
C LEU A 137 -10.81 -6.63 -5.72
N PHE A 138 -9.68 -6.81 -5.05
CA PHE A 138 -9.47 -7.88 -4.09
C PHE A 138 -8.65 -7.36 -2.91
N ARG A 139 -8.78 -8.01 -1.76
CA ARG A 139 -7.97 -7.70 -0.57
C ARG A 139 -6.65 -8.46 -0.66
N PRO A 140 -5.47 -7.82 -0.49
CA PRO A 140 -4.19 -8.50 -0.57
C PRO A 140 -3.87 -9.22 0.75
N SER A 141 -4.64 -10.27 1.05
CA SER A 141 -4.53 -11.14 2.23
C SER A 141 -4.79 -12.60 1.88
N PRO A 142 -4.51 -13.58 2.75
CA PRO A 142 -4.85 -14.99 2.49
C PRO A 142 -6.33 -15.22 2.14
N ASP A 143 -7.21 -14.37 2.67
CA ASP A 143 -8.60 -14.24 2.19
C ASP A 143 -8.73 -13.02 1.25
N PRO A 144 -8.93 -13.20 -0.07
CA PRO A 144 -9.01 -12.08 -1.01
C PRO A 144 -10.35 -11.33 -1.00
N GLU A 145 -11.33 -11.79 -0.22
CA GLU A 145 -12.66 -11.19 -0.19
C GLU A 145 -12.64 -9.75 0.30
N ILE A 146 -13.31 -8.85 -0.45
CA ILE A 146 -13.41 -7.43 -0.10
C ILE A 146 -14.50 -7.14 0.94
N SER A 147 -15.40 -8.09 1.18
CA SER A 147 -16.54 -7.98 2.10
C SER A 147 -16.16 -8.20 3.56
N ASP A 148 -14.99 -8.75 3.84
CA ASP A 148 -14.58 -9.10 5.19
C ASP A 148 -13.99 -7.91 5.94
N ARG A 149 -14.11 -7.98 7.27
CA ARG A 149 -13.64 -6.97 8.22
C ARG A 149 -12.33 -7.36 8.92
N GLU A 150 -11.80 -8.54 8.64
CA GLU A 150 -10.51 -9.03 9.08
C GLU A 150 -9.95 -10.00 8.05
N ALA A 151 -8.65 -10.24 8.13
CA ALA A 151 -7.97 -11.25 7.35
C ALA A 151 -7.54 -12.42 8.25
N GLU A 152 -7.50 -13.62 7.67
CA GLU A 152 -6.90 -14.79 8.30
C GLU A 152 -5.39 -14.83 8.05
N LEU A 153 -4.63 -15.51 8.93
CA LEU A 153 -3.17 -15.67 8.80
C LEU A 153 -2.74 -16.63 7.69
N ALA A 154 -3.64 -17.50 7.26
CA ALA A 154 -3.33 -18.56 6.31
C ALA A 154 -4.48 -18.74 5.34
N PHE A 155 -4.17 -19.28 4.15
CA PHE A 155 -5.20 -19.67 3.21
C PHE A 155 -6.11 -20.72 3.85
N ARG A 156 -7.42 -20.54 3.69
CA ARG A 156 -8.40 -21.54 4.11
C ARG A 156 -8.06 -22.88 3.47
N THR A 157 -8.10 -23.95 4.27
CA THR A 157 -7.91 -25.30 3.73
C THR A 157 -9.01 -25.58 2.72
N ALA A 158 -8.61 -25.83 1.48
CA ALA A 158 -9.56 -26.07 0.40
C ALA A 158 -10.48 -27.24 0.76
N ASN A 159 -11.77 -27.00 0.67
CA ASN A 159 -12.81 -28.01 0.85
C ASN A 159 -13.87 -27.81 -0.25
N PRO A 160 -14.87 -28.71 -0.37
CA PRO A 160 -15.87 -28.62 -1.45
C PRO A 160 -16.68 -27.32 -1.51
N PHE A 161 -16.64 -26.49 -0.45
CA PHE A 161 -17.42 -25.26 -0.31
C PHE A 161 -16.56 -24.00 -0.30
N VAL A 162 -15.26 -24.10 -0.06
CA VAL A 162 -14.35 -22.96 0.08
C VAL A 162 -13.00 -23.28 -0.53
N THR A 163 -12.54 -22.44 -1.46
CA THR A 163 -11.20 -22.55 -2.05
C THR A 163 -10.66 -21.16 -2.41
N SER A 164 -9.41 -20.89 -2.06
CA SER A 164 -8.66 -19.78 -2.66
C SER A 164 -8.11 -20.23 -4.01
N SER A 165 -8.26 -19.41 -5.05
CA SER A 165 -7.76 -19.76 -6.40
C SER A 165 -6.24 -20.03 -6.40
N PRO A 166 -5.75 -21.07 -7.09
CA PRO A 166 -4.31 -21.29 -7.27
C PRO A 166 -3.58 -20.08 -7.88
N ASP A 167 -4.24 -19.37 -8.80
CA ASP A 167 -3.68 -18.17 -9.43
C ASP A 167 -3.48 -17.05 -8.40
N TYR A 168 -4.43 -16.90 -7.46
CA TYR A 168 -4.32 -15.93 -6.39
C TYR A 168 -3.22 -16.30 -5.39
N GLN A 169 -3.12 -17.58 -5.01
CA GLN A 169 -2.03 -18.05 -4.14
C GLN A 169 -0.66 -17.80 -4.80
N HIS A 170 -0.53 -18.07 -6.11
CA HIS A 170 0.69 -17.78 -6.85
C HIS A 170 1.02 -16.28 -6.89
N TRP A 171 0.01 -15.44 -7.15
CA TRP A 171 0.15 -13.99 -7.06
C TRP A 171 0.64 -13.56 -5.68
N PHE A 172 0.00 -14.05 -4.61
CA PHE A 172 0.31 -13.69 -3.23
C PHE A 172 1.76 -14.03 -2.87
N TYR A 173 2.21 -15.25 -3.15
CA TYR A 173 3.60 -15.65 -2.88
C TYR A 173 4.60 -14.90 -3.75
N THR A 174 4.25 -14.57 -4.99
CA THR A 174 5.09 -13.72 -5.85
C THR A 174 5.23 -12.31 -5.28
N GLN A 175 4.15 -11.71 -4.76
CA GLN A 175 4.19 -10.41 -4.09
C GLN A 175 5.05 -10.46 -2.81
N TYR A 176 4.96 -11.55 -2.06
CA TYR A 176 5.75 -11.78 -0.85
C TYR A 176 7.25 -11.83 -1.19
N ASP A 177 7.63 -12.68 -2.15
CA ASP A 177 9.04 -12.84 -2.54
C ASP A 177 9.62 -11.54 -3.08
N GLN A 178 8.86 -10.79 -3.90
CA GLN A 178 9.30 -9.49 -4.43
C GLN A 178 9.60 -8.44 -3.35
N ARG A 179 8.92 -8.51 -2.19
CA ARG A 179 9.10 -7.55 -1.09
C ARG A 179 10.12 -8.02 -0.06
N TYR A 180 10.19 -9.32 0.18
CA TYR A 180 10.90 -9.85 1.34
C TYR A 180 12.08 -10.74 1.01
N GLN A 181 12.29 -11.13 -0.25
CA GLN A 181 13.38 -12.01 -0.68
C GLN A 181 14.30 -11.32 -1.69
N HIS A 182 15.61 -11.50 -1.52
CA HIS A 182 16.63 -11.19 -2.51
C HIS A 182 17.55 -12.40 -2.66
N ASN A 183 17.60 -12.98 -3.87
CA ASN A 183 18.35 -14.22 -4.16
C ASN A 183 18.01 -15.37 -3.18
N GLY A 184 16.73 -15.50 -2.80
CA GLY A 184 16.25 -16.53 -1.89
C GLY A 184 16.69 -16.37 -0.44
N GLN A 185 17.13 -15.17 -0.05
CA GLN A 185 17.42 -14.79 1.33
C GLN A 185 16.55 -13.59 1.75
N PRO A 186 16.20 -13.46 3.04
CA PRO A 186 15.49 -12.28 3.53
C PRO A 186 16.19 -10.98 3.15
N VAL A 187 15.42 -9.98 2.70
CA VAL A 187 15.96 -8.64 2.44
C VAL A 187 16.54 -8.04 3.72
N THR A 188 17.70 -7.40 3.59
CA THR A 188 18.38 -6.64 4.63
C THR A 188 18.75 -5.27 4.08
N PRO A 189 19.06 -4.27 4.93
CA PRO A 189 19.55 -2.97 4.47
C PRO A 189 20.78 -3.07 3.54
N ILE A 190 21.61 -4.09 3.72
CA ILE A 190 22.88 -4.27 3.00
C ILE A 190 22.70 -5.06 1.70
N SER A 191 21.68 -5.92 1.62
CA SER A 191 21.40 -6.73 0.42
C SER A 191 20.56 -5.98 -0.61
N PHE A 192 20.28 -4.70 -0.38
CA PHE A 192 19.36 -3.91 -1.17
C PHE A 192 20.10 -3.01 -2.17
N ASP A 193 19.68 -2.98 -3.44
CA ASP A 193 20.36 -2.30 -4.55
C ASP A 193 19.99 -0.81 -4.69
N GLY A 194 19.11 -0.31 -3.81
CA GLY A 194 18.61 1.07 -3.87
C GLY A 194 17.51 1.30 -4.90
N ILE A 195 17.22 0.32 -5.78
CA ILE A 195 16.26 0.45 -6.88
C ILE A 195 14.91 -0.19 -6.51
N ASN A 196 14.90 -1.32 -5.82
CA ASN A 196 13.69 -2.09 -5.48
C ASN A 196 13.26 -1.99 -3.99
N ILE A 197 12.89 -0.79 -3.51
CA ILE A 197 12.66 -0.58 -2.06
C ILE A 197 11.57 -1.53 -1.57
N PRO A 198 11.80 -2.37 -0.54
CA PRO A 198 10.80 -3.30 -0.05
C PRO A 198 9.65 -2.53 0.61
N TYR A 199 8.42 -3.00 0.42
CA TYR A 199 7.22 -2.42 1.03
C TYR A 199 6.80 -3.27 2.24
N PRO A 200 6.50 -2.67 3.41
CA PRO A 200 5.94 -3.37 4.57
C PRO A 200 4.48 -3.78 4.32
N TRP A 201 4.28 -4.78 3.46
CA TRP A 201 2.96 -5.35 3.17
C TRP A 201 2.55 -6.34 4.26
N THR A 202 1.53 -5.98 5.03
CA THR A 202 1.09 -6.71 6.23
C THR A 202 0.53 -8.09 5.96
N GLN A 203 0.10 -8.37 4.72
CA GLN A 203 -0.65 -9.57 4.35
C GLN A 203 -2.01 -9.69 5.07
N LEU A 204 -2.43 -8.67 5.83
CA LEU A 204 -3.64 -8.66 6.65
C LEU A 204 -4.69 -7.67 6.15
N GLY A 205 -4.55 -7.18 4.91
CA GLY A 205 -5.55 -6.35 4.25
C GLY A 205 -5.60 -4.90 4.74
N TYR A 206 -4.56 -4.43 5.41
CA TYR A 206 -4.34 -3.02 5.76
C TYR A 206 -2.88 -2.59 5.49
N THR A 207 -2.65 -1.31 5.24
CA THR A 207 -1.30 -0.75 5.05
C THR A 207 -0.54 -0.73 6.38
N TYR A 208 0.76 -1.01 6.39
CA TYR A 208 1.55 -0.85 7.61
C TYR A 208 1.85 0.64 7.84
N ASP A 209 1.36 1.21 8.95
CA ASP A 209 1.67 2.58 9.35
C ASP A 209 2.99 2.63 10.14
N TRP A 210 4.09 2.97 9.46
CA TRP A 210 5.40 3.12 10.09
C TRP A 210 5.61 4.50 10.74
N GLY A 211 4.56 5.35 10.74
CA GLY A 211 4.53 6.64 11.41
C GLY A 211 4.10 6.56 12.88
N SER A 212 3.75 7.71 13.45
CA SER A 212 3.25 7.77 14.82
C SER A 212 1.81 7.26 14.92
N ALA A 213 1.54 6.37 15.87
CA ALA A 213 0.19 5.90 16.16
C ALA A 213 -0.72 6.99 16.78
N ALA A 214 -0.15 8.10 17.28
CA ALA A 214 -0.89 9.16 17.96
C ALA A 214 -1.99 9.77 17.08
N ASP A 215 -1.80 9.84 15.76
CA ASP A 215 -2.75 10.46 14.83
C ASP A 215 -4.09 9.71 14.75
N TRP A 216 -4.08 8.40 15.03
CA TRP A 216 -5.30 7.60 15.08
C TRP A 216 -5.99 7.62 16.44
N GLN A 217 -5.31 8.03 17.52
CA GLN A 217 -5.88 7.95 18.86
C GLN A 217 -7.09 8.85 19.04
N GLU A 218 -7.16 9.96 18.31
CA GLU A 218 -8.32 10.88 18.34
C GLU A 218 -9.52 10.34 17.55
N VAL A 219 -9.28 9.66 16.42
CA VAL A 219 -10.33 9.23 15.48
C VAL A 219 -10.76 7.79 15.66
N SER A 220 -9.87 6.93 16.12
CA SER A 220 -10.12 5.52 16.42
C SER A 220 -9.41 5.12 17.73
N PRO A 221 -9.91 5.59 18.90
CA PRO A 221 -9.38 5.20 20.19
C PRO A 221 -9.32 3.67 20.31
N GLY A 222 -8.13 3.14 20.63
CA GLY A 222 -7.92 1.68 20.74
C GLY A 222 -7.51 0.99 19.43
N ARG A 223 -7.23 1.73 18.35
CA ARG A 223 -6.51 1.19 17.21
C ARG A 223 -5.11 0.75 17.67
N PRO A 224 -4.68 -0.50 17.42
CA PRO A 224 -3.31 -0.93 17.71
C PRO A 224 -2.29 -0.10 16.92
N ASP A 225 -1.04 -0.09 17.40
CA ASP A 225 0.07 0.52 16.68
C ASP A 225 0.23 -0.13 15.29
N HIS A 226 0.81 0.62 14.35
CA HIS A 226 1.11 0.17 12.98
C HIS A 226 -0.06 -0.20 12.07
N ILE A 227 -1.30 -0.20 12.56
CA ILE A 227 -2.47 -0.43 11.70
C ILE A 227 -2.76 0.82 10.87
N GLY A 228 -2.42 0.82 9.58
CA GLY A 228 -2.82 1.83 8.60
C GLY A 228 -4.19 1.56 7.98
N LEU A 229 -4.49 2.14 6.82
CA LEU A 229 -5.81 2.07 6.19
C LEU A 229 -6.10 0.68 5.62
N SER A 230 -7.38 0.33 5.46
CA SER A 230 -7.74 -0.87 4.71
C SER A 230 -7.21 -0.78 3.27
N GLU A 231 -6.58 -1.87 2.84
CA GLU A 231 -5.83 -1.96 1.60
C GLU A 231 -6.52 -2.92 0.64
N PHE A 232 -6.54 -2.53 -0.63
CA PHE A 232 -7.10 -3.31 -1.72
C PHE A 232 -6.19 -3.19 -2.94
N VAL A 233 -6.33 -4.12 -3.87
CA VAL A 233 -5.64 -4.09 -5.16
C VAL A 233 -6.67 -4.11 -6.26
N VAL A 234 -6.55 -3.18 -7.20
CA VAL A 234 -7.24 -3.24 -8.49
C VAL A 234 -6.44 -4.14 -9.41
N GLN A 235 -7.09 -5.17 -9.97
CA GLN A 235 -6.45 -6.10 -10.90
C GLN A 235 -5.88 -5.37 -12.13
N ALA A 236 -4.75 -5.85 -12.66
CA ALA A 236 -4.24 -5.38 -13.95
C ALA A 236 -5.30 -5.60 -15.05
N TRP A 237 -5.25 -4.77 -16.09
CA TRP A 237 -6.18 -4.79 -17.23
C TRP A 237 -7.63 -4.40 -16.89
N SER A 238 -7.87 -3.93 -15.66
CA SER A 238 -9.18 -3.43 -15.25
C SER A 238 -9.45 -2.03 -15.79
N PRO A 239 -10.70 -1.75 -16.22
CA PRO A 239 -11.14 -0.39 -16.53
C PRO A 239 -11.34 0.41 -15.24
N ILE A 240 -10.82 1.64 -15.22
CA ILE A 240 -10.98 2.60 -14.13
C ILE A 240 -11.41 3.95 -14.70
N SER A 241 -12.18 4.75 -13.97
CA SER A 241 -12.35 6.17 -14.31
C SER A 241 -11.59 7.04 -13.33
N VAL A 242 -10.73 7.93 -13.83
CA VAL A 242 -10.05 8.91 -12.99
C VAL A 242 -11.05 9.98 -12.58
N HIS A 243 -11.41 10.03 -11.31
CA HIS A 243 -12.34 11.04 -10.80
C HIS A 243 -11.65 12.38 -10.58
N SER A 244 -10.54 12.38 -9.86
CA SER A 244 -9.80 13.58 -9.51
C SER A 244 -8.31 13.28 -9.29
N ALA A 245 -7.47 14.30 -9.43
CA ALA A 245 -6.06 14.27 -9.07
C ALA A 245 -5.73 15.57 -8.33
N GLN A 246 -5.37 15.46 -7.05
CA GLN A 246 -5.25 16.60 -6.14
C GLN A 246 -3.91 16.58 -5.42
N SER A 247 -3.41 17.74 -4.98
CA SER A 247 -2.32 17.74 -3.99
C SER A 247 -2.85 17.17 -2.67
N ALA A 248 -1.96 16.69 -1.80
CA ALA A 248 -2.35 16.21 -0.48
C ALA A 248 -3.09 17.31 0.31
N GLU A 249 -2.62 18.54 0.24
CA GLU A 249 -3.19 19.69 0.95
C GLU A 249 -4.60 20.02 0.45
N ALA A 250 -4.85 19.96 -0.85
CA ALA A 250 -6.18 20.21 -1.40
C ALA A 250 -7.17 19.09 -1.02
N TYR A 251 -6.70 17.84 -1.01
CA TYR A 251 -7.53 16.68 -0.67
C TYR A 251 -7.89 16.62 0.82
N CYS A 252 -6.95 17.02 1.71
CA CYS A 252 -7.12 16.93 3.16
C CYS A 252 -7.70 18.21 3.80
N GLN A 253 -8.16 19.19 3.02
CA GLN A 253 -8.92 20.36 3.50
C GLN A 253 -10.35 20.00 3.89
#